data_AF-A0A7X8CZ12-F1
#
_entry.id   AF-A0A7X8CZ12-F1
#
_cell.length_a   1.000
_cell.length_b   1.000
_cell.length_c   1.000
_cell.angle_alpha   90.00
_cell.angle_beta   90.00
_cell.angle_gamma   90.00
#
_symmetry.space_group_name_H-M   'P 1'
#
loop_
_entity.id
_entity.type
_entity.pdbx_description
1 polymer ?
#
loop_
_entity_poly.entity_id
_entity_poly.type
_entity_poly.pdbx_seq_one_letter_code
_entity_poly.pdbx_strand_id
1 'polypeptide(L)'
;MSTSKVMETTPMGALIGRMAGEYRAKKSVYDIPEALFRKVFEAEPDSRGFEVLGSRILYPVGPAAGPHTQIAPNLVASYLGGSRIFELKTVQVNDKLEIAKPCIDALDEGQNVEWSTELSLVQAREEYLRGFLALRVLKALFAESGAGDFLFNMSVGYTLDGIKSPK
;
A
#
# COMPACT_ATOMS: atom_id res chain seq x y z
N MET A 1 -9.83 -18.43 17.76
CA MET A 1 -9.08 -18.50 16.48
C MET A 1 -7.65 -18.10 16.76
N SER A 2 -6.65 -18.92 16.41
CA SER A 2 -5.25 -18.50 16.50
C SER A 2 -4.97 -17.52 15.36
N THR A 3 -4.96 -16.22 15.64
CA THR A 3 -4.53 -15.21 14.68
C THR A 3 -3.04 -15.40 14.38
N SER A 4 -2.67 -15.43 13.09
CA SER A 4 -1.27 -15.53 12.69
C SER A 4 -0.48 -14.35 13.28
N LYS A 5 0.67 -14.67 13.85
CA LYS A 5 1.60 -13.69 14.41
C LYS A 5 2.63 -13.23 13.37
N VAL A 6 2.49 -13.57 12.09
CA VAL A 6 3.48 -13.23 11.06
C VAL A 6 2.81 -12.44 9.95
N MET A 7 3.43 -11.33 9.55
CA MET A 7 3.05 -10.62 8.34
C MET A 7 3.55 -11.39 7.11
N GLU A 8 2.61 -11.91 6.31
CA GLU A 8 2.94 -12.71 5.13
C GLU A 8 3.03 -11.84 3.87
N THR A 9 4.13 -11.99 3.13
CA THR A 9 4.30 -11.36 1.81
C THR A 9 3.51 -12.10 0.75
N THR A 10 3.07 -11.40 -0.30
CA THR A 10 2.28 -11.99 -1.39
C THR A 10 3.10 -12.00 -2.69
N PRO A 11 3.52 -13.17 -3.20
CA PRO A 11 4.18 -13.26 -4.50
C PRO A 11 3.30 -12.70 -5.63
N MET A 12 3.91 -12.10 -6.65
CA MET A 12 3.18 -11.44 -7.74
C MET A 12 2.11 -12.33 -8.41
N GLY A 13 2.44 -13.59 -8.68
CA GLY A 13 1.48 -14.53 -9.29
C GLY A 13 0.25 -14.78 -8.41
N ALA A 14 0.44 -14.87 -7.09
CA ALA A 14 -0.65 -15.01 -6.13
C ALA A 14 -1.46 -13.72 -6.01
N LEU A 15 -0.80 -12.55 -6.01
CA LEU A 15 -1.44 -11.23 -5.97
C LEU A 15 -2.38 -11.04 -7.15
N ILE A 16 -1.88 -11.21 -8.38
CA ILE A 16 -2.65 -11.05 -9.61
C ILE A 16 -3.69 -12.16 -9.73
N GLY A 17 -3.34 -13.41 -9.40
CA GLY A 17 -4.25 -14.54 -9.43
C GLY A 17 -5.46 -14.33 -8.51
N ARG A 18 -5.25 -13.81 -7.30
CA ARG A 18 -6.33 -13.44 -6.38
C ARG A 18 -7.21 -12.33 -6.97
N MET A 19 -6.62 -11.22 -7.41
CA MET A 19 -7.36 -10.08 -7.98
C MET A 19 -8.20 -10.49 -9.20
N ALA A 20 -7.57 -11.14 -10.18
CA ALA A 20 -8.23 -11.52 -11.43
C ALA A 20 -9.26 -12.64 -11.22
N GLY A 21 -8.95 -13.61 -10.35
CA GLY A 21 -9.84 -14.72 -10.01
C GLY A 21 -11.11 -14.23 -9.33
N GLU A 22 -10.98 -13.37 -8.32
CA GLU A 22 -12.11 -12.77 -7.62
C GLU A 22 -12.94 -11.88 -8.56
N TYR A 23 -12.28 -11.04 -9.37
CA TYR A 23 -12.96 -10.18 -10.32
C TYR A 23 -13.78 -10.98 -11.34
N ARG A 24 -13.23 -12.09 -11.87
CA ARG A 24 -13.96 -12.98 -12.78
C ARG A 24 -15.16 -13.64 -12.11
N ALA A 25 -15.04 -14.02 -10.83
CA ALA A 25 -16.08 -14.76 -10.13
C ALA A 25 -17.21 -13.86 -9.60
N LYS A 26 -16.88 -12.66 -9.10
CA LYS A 26 -17.79 -11.84 -8.29
C LYS A 26 -17.85 -10.36 -8.68
N LYS A 27 -17.05 -9.92 -9.65
CA LYS A 27 -16.90 -8.48 -9.98
C LYS A 27 -16.46 -7.66 -8.77
N SER A 28 -15.48 -8.18 -8.03
CA SER A 28 -14.83 -7.51 -6.90
C SER A 28 -13.34 -7.83 -6.87
N VAL A 29 -12.57 -7.01 -6.17
CA VAL A 29 -11.15 -7.27 -5.88
C VAL A 29 -10.91 -6.95 -4.40
N TYR A 30 -10.44 -7.92 -3.62
CA TYR A 30 -10.34 -7.82 -2.15
C TYR A 30 -11.67 -7.45 -1.50
N ASP A 31 -12.76 -8.03 -1.99
CA ASP A 31 -14.15 -7.79 -1.59
C ASP A 31 -14.63 -6.34 -1.82
N ILE A 32 -13.86 -5.51 -2.52
CA ILE A 32 -14.28 -4.18 -2.98
C ILE A 32 -15.04 -4.36 -4.31
N PRO A 33 -16.35 -4.08 -4.37
CA PRO A 33 -17.14 -4.26 -5.59
C PRO A 33 -16.71 -3.32 -6.72
N GLU A 34 -16.72 -3.81 -7.95
CA GLU A 34 -16.43 -3.04 -9.17
C GLU A 34 -17.29 -1.79 -9.29
N ALA A 35 -18.58 -1.91 -8.96
CA ALA A 35 -19.50 -0.78 -8.99
C ALA A 35 -19.11 0.37 -8.04
N LEU A 36 -18.28 0.12 -7.02
CA LEU A 36 -17.75 1.15 -6.13
C LEU A 36 -16.45 1.73 -6.67
N PHE A 37 -15.46 0.89 -6.99
CA PHE A 37 -14.17 1.41 -7.44
C PHE A 37 -14.24 2.05 -8.83
N ARG A 38 -15.20 1.66 -9.69
CA ARG A 38 -15.43 2.36 -10.97
C ARG A 38 -15.82 3.81 -10.78
N LYS A 39 -16.71 4.10 -9.82
CA LYS A 39 -17.10 5.47 -9.50
C LYS A 39 -15.91 6.34 -9.10
N VAL A 40 -14.93 5.74 -8.42
CA VAL A 40 -13.68 6.43 -8.06
C VAL A 40 -12.92 6.83 -9.32
N PHE A 41 -12.71 5.91 -10.27
CA PHE A 41 -12.01 6.19 -11.53
C PHE A 41 -12.76 7.15 -12.44
N GLU A 42 -14.09 7.02 -12.52
CA GLU A 42 -14.95 7.88 -13.34
C GLU A 42 -14.93 9.34 -12.86
N ALA A 43 -14.96 9.56 -11.55
CA ALA A 43 -14.96 10.91 -10.97
C ALA A 43 -13.55 11.54 -10.84
N GLU A 44 -12.48 10.74 -10.98
CA GLU A 44 -11.11 11.22 -10.74
C GLU A 44 -10.69 12.39 -11.65
N PRO A 45 -10.97 12.37 -12.97
CA PRO A 45 -10.62 13.46 -13.87
C PRO A 45 -11.27 14.81 -13.50
N ASP A 46 -12.41 14.79 -12.82
CA ASP A 46 -13.14 16.00 -12.41
C ASP A 46 -12.54 16.68 -11.17
N SER A 47 -11.59 16.02 -10.50
CA SER A 47 -10.92 16.61 -9.35
C SER A 47 -10.00 17.76 -9.76
N ARG A 48 -10.00 18.82 -8.94
CA ARG A 48 -9.06 19.94 -9.11
C ARG A 48 -7.61 19.52 -8.87
N GLY A 49 -7.40 18.46 -8.09
CA GLY A 49 -6.08 18.00 -7.68
C GLY A 49 -5.33 18.99 -6.78
N PHE A 50 -4.13 18.58 -6.37
CA PHE A 50 -3.24 19.35 -5.53
C PHE A 50 -1.78 19.04 -5.88
N GLU A 51 -0.89 20.02 -5.70
CA GLU A 51 0.56 19.83 -5.90
C GLU A 51 1.18 19.16 -4.68
N VAL A 52 1.76 17.98 -4.87
CA VAL A 52 2.42 17.19 -3.83
C VAL A 52 3.80 16.78 -4.32
N LEU A 53 4.85 17.22 -3.63
CA LEU A 53 6.25 16.88 -3.95
C LEU A 53 6.62 17.15 -5.43
N GLY A 54 6.08 18.23 -6.00
CA GLY A 54 6.31 18.63 -7.39
C GLY A 54 5.51 17.85 -8.44
N SER A 55 4.52 17.06 -8.01
CA SER A 55 3.59 16.35 -8.89
C SER A 55 2.14 16.72 -8.58
N ARG A 56 1.33 16.96 -9.61
CA ARG A 56 -0.11 17.17 -9.44
C ARG A 56 -0.83 15.83 -9.23
N ILE A 57 -1.41 15.66 -8.05
CA ILE A 57 -2.21 14.47 -7.70
C ILE A 57 -3.69 14.86 -7.68
N LEU A 58 -4.52 14.15 -8.44
CA LEU A 58 -5.95 14.47 -8.55
C LEU A 58 -6.71 14.16 -7.25
N TYR A 59 -6.48 13.01 -6.64
CA TYR A 59 -6.99 12.70 -5.29
C TYR A 59 -5.87 12.73 -4.27
N PRO A 60 -5.61 13.87 -3.60
CA PRO A 60 -4.49 14.02 -2.67
C PRO A 60 -4.77 13.37 -1.30
N VAL A 61 -5.20 12.11 -1.32
CA VAL A 61 -5.54 11.32 -0.15
C VAL A 61 -4.93 9.92 -0.24
N GLY A 62 -4.67 9.33 0.91
CA GLY A 62 -4.33 7.92 1.03
C GLY A 62 -3.63 7.60 2.36
N PRO A 63 -3.15 6.36 2.52
CA PRO A 63 -2.72 5.86 3.82
C PRO A 63 -1.36 6.43 4.25
N ALA A 64 -1.25 6.75 5.54
CA ALA A 64 0.00 7.10 6.20
C ALA A 64 0.90 5.88 6.41
N ALA A 65 2.19 6.10 6.69
CA ALA A 65 3.14 5.04 6.99
C ALA A 65 2.69 4.23 8.21
N GLY A 66 2.37 2.95 8.00
CA GLY A 66 1.85 2.09 9.05
C GLY A 66 1.67 0.64 8.60
N PRO A 67 0.98 -0.20 9.40
CA PRO A 67 0.74 -1.60 9.05
C PRO A 67 0.08 -1.78 7.67
N HIS A 68 -0.81 -0.84 7.31
CA HIS A 68 -1.57 -0.88 6.07
C HIS A 68 -0.74 -0.59 4.82
N THR A 69 0.48 -0.07 4.94
CA THR A 69 1.33 0.27 3.78
C THR A 69 2.56 -0.62 3.64
N GLN A 70 2.55 -1.80 4.30
CA GLN A 70 3.63 -2.79 4.25
C GLN A 70 3.51 -3.80 3.09
N ILE A 71 2.29 -4.23 2.75
CA ILE A 71 2.06 -5.34 1.80
C ILE A 71 1.23 -4.93 0.58
N ALA A 72 1.51 -5.54 -0.56
CA ALA A 72 0.88 -5.23 -1.84
C ALA A 72 -0.65 -5.37 -1.85
N PRO A 73 -1.27 -6.39 -1.22
CA PRO A 73 -2.73 -6.49 -1.10
C PRO A 73 -3.39 -5.24 -0.51
N ASN A 74 -2.80 -4.67 0.54
CA ASN A 74 -3.35 -3.49 1.22
C ASN A 74 -3.21 -2.23 0.36
N LEU A 75 -2.10 -2.10 -0.37
CA LEU A 75 -1.90 -1.01 -1.32
C LEU A 75 -2.93 -1.07 -2.46
N VAL A 76 -3.21 -2.27 -2.97
CA VAL A 76 -4.25 -2.51 -3.98
C VAL A 76 -5.63 -2.12 -3.45
N ALA A 77 -6.01 -2.61 -2.26
CA ALA A 77 -7.29 -2.30 -1.66
C ALA A 77 -7.45 -0.78 -1.44
N SER A 78 -6.40 -0.13 -0.94
CA SER A 78 -6.37 1.33 -0.72
C SER A 78 -6.51 2.12 -2.02
N TYR A 79 -5.87 1.67 -3.12
CA TYR A 79 -5.98 2.30 -4.45
C TYR A 79 -7.39 2.22 -5.03
N LEU A 80 -8.02 1.04 -4.93
CA LEU A 80 -9.41 0.83 -5.36
C LEU A 80 -10.40 1.65 -4.51
N GLY A 81 -10.05 1.92 -3.25
CA GLY A 81 -10.77 2.84 -2.38
C GLY A 81 -10.56 4.33 -2.69
N GLY A 82 -9.71 4.69 -3.65
CA GLY A 82 -9.48 6.08 -4.09
C GLY A 82 -8.18 6.72 -3.63
N SER A 83 -7.30 5.98 -2.95
CA SER A 83 -5.98 6.51 -2.58
C SER A 83 -5.13 6.77 -3.83
N ARG A 84 -4.45 7.92 -3.87
CA ARG A 84 -3.39 8.23 -4.85
C ARG A 84 -2.07 8.64 -4.21
N ILE A 85 -2.03 8.81 -2.88
CA ILE A 85 -0.79 9.05 -2.14
C ILE A 85 -0.62 7.92 -1.14
N PHE A 86 0.52 7.23 -1.20
CA PHE A 86 0.82 6.13 -0.31
C PHE A 86 2.11 6.48 0.41
N GLU A 87 2.01 6.72 1.71
CA GLU A 87 3.20 6.80 2.55
C GLU A 87 3.56 5.38 2.96
N LEU A 88 4.57 4.81 2.31
CA LEU A 88 5.03 3.45 2.54
C LEU A 88 5.65 3.34 3.93
N LYS A 89 5.44 2.18 4.56
CA LYS A 89 6.00 1.91 5.88
C LYS A 89 7.52 2.09 5.84
N THR A 90 8.04 2.79 6.84
CA THR A 90 9.45 3.13 6.95
C THR A 90 10.33 1.89 6.94
N VAL A 91 11.37 1.92 6.10
CA VAL A 91 12.37 0.85 6.00
C VAL A 91 13.68 1.30 6.63
N GLN A 92 14.43 0.37 7.22
CA GLN A 92 15.72 0.67 7.85
C GLN A 92 16.65 -0.55 7.86
N VAL A 93 17.93 -0.30 8.21
CA VAL A 93 18.98 -1.34 8.29
C VAL A 93 18.65 -2.44 9.31
N ASN A 94 18.02 -2.09 10.45
CA ASN A 94 17.59 -3.07 11.44
C ASN A 94 16.22 -3.66 11.05
N ASP A 95 16.25 -4.72 10.24
CA ASP A 95 15.08 -5.34 9.61
C ASP A 95 14.78 -6.75 10.16
N LYS A 96 15.31 -7.06 11.35
CA LYS A 96 15.13 -8.32 12.08
C LYS A 96 14.61 -8.06 13.48
N LEU A 97 13.57 -7.24 13.57
CA LEU A 97 12.99 -6.82 14.83
C LEU A 97 12.12 -7.94 15.40
N GLU A 98 12.36 -8.30 16.65
CA GLU A 98 11.42 -9.12 17.42
C GLU A 98 10.40 -8.20 18.07
N ILE A 99 9.16 -8.23 17.57
CA ILE A 99 8.08 -7.37 18.03
C ILE A 99 7.11 -8.20 18.87
N ALA A 100 6.91 -7.79 20.12
CA ALA A 100 5.93 -8.42 21.01
C ALA A 100 4.51 -8.21 20.46
N LYS A 101 3.66 -9.24 20.56
CA LYS A 101 2.28 -9.21 20.05
C LYS A 101 1.24 -9.37 21.17
N PRO A 102 0.10 -8.64 21.16
CA PRO A 102 -0.30 -7.65 20.13
C PRO A 102 0.63 -6.43 20.15
N CYS A 103 1.06 -6.00 18.96
CA CYS A 103 1.99 -4.88 18.81
C CYS A 103 1.27 -3.54 18.68
N ILE A 104 -0.01 -3.58 18.34
CA ILE A 104 -0.92 -2.43 18.33
C ILE A 104 -2.19 -2.87 19.05
N ASP A 105 -2.55 -2.13 20.09
CA ASP A 105 -3.83 -2.24 20.78
C ASP A 105 -4.51 -0.87 20.75
N ALA A 106 -5.44 -0.70 19.80
CA ALA A 106 -6.02 0.60 19.44
C ALA A 106 -7.32 0.92 20.19
N LEU A 107 -7.45 0.47 21.45
CA LEU A 107 -8.67 0.67 22.24
C LEU A 107 -8.90 2.14 22.62
N ASP A 108 -8.38 2.58 23.76
CA ASP A 108 -8.58 3.94 24.27
C ASP A 108 -7.47 4.89 23.81
N GLU A 109 -6.33 4.92 24.50
CA GLU A 109 -5.20 5.79 24.18
C GLU A 109 -4.34 5.23 23.05
N GLY A 110 -4.54 3.96 22.69
CA GLY A 110 -3.77 3.27 21.66
C GLY A 110 -2.36 2.93 22.14
N GLN A 111 -2.11 1.66 22.48
CA GLN A 111 -0.76 1.19 22.77
C GLN A 111 -0.09 0.67 21.51
N ASN A 112 1.07 1.23 21.18
CA ASN A 112 1.84 0.82 20.02
C ASN A 112 3.29 0.51 20.42
N VAL A 113 3.66 -0.76 20.28
CA VAL A 113 5.04 -1.25 20.37
C VAL A 113 5.54 -1.77 19.02
N GLU A 114 4.72 -1.67 17.96
CA GLU A 114 5.14 -1.86 16.58
C GLU A 114 6.14 -0.76 16.20
N TRP A 115 7.37 -1.18 15.93
CA TRP A 115 8.42 -0.28 15.50
C TRP A 115 8.31 -0.03 13.98
N SER A 116 9.44 0.06 13.28
CA SER A 116 9.45 0.48 11.89
C SER A 116 8.71 -0.46 10.94
N THR A 117 9.03 -1.76 10.92
CA THR A 117 8.47 -2.72 9.94
C THR A 117 8.54 -4.15 10.46
N GLU A 118 7.57 -4.98 10.08
CA GLU A 118 7.60 -6.42 10.30
C GLU A 118 8.35 -7.19 9.20
N LEU A 119 8.64 -6.52 8.08
CA LEU A 119 9.28 -7.11 6.91
C LEU A 119 10.77 -6.81 6.86
N SER A 120 11.57 -7.78 6.39
CA SER A 120 12.94 -7.51 5.98
C SER A 120 12.99 -6.50 4.83
N LEU A 121 14.14 -5.84 4.61
CA LEU A 121 14.29 -4.89 3.50
C LEU A 121 13.98 -5.50 2.13
N VAL A 122 14.40 -6.76 1.93
CA VAL A 122 14.12 -7.49 0.69
C VAL A 122 12.63 -7.73 0.54
N GLN A 123 11.94 -8.17 1.59
CA GLN A 123 10.50 -8.38 1.57
C GLN A 123 9.72 -7.08 1.33
N ALA A 124 10.07 -6.00 2.03
CA ALA A 124 9.44 -4.69 1.86
C ALA A 124 9.62 -4.17 0.42
N ARG A 125 10.85 -4.22 -0.11
CA ARG A 125 11.14 -3.86 -1.51
C ARG A 125 10.27 -4.64 -2.49
N GLU A 126 10.18 -5.95 -2.30
CA GLU A 126 9.38 -6.82 -3.15
C GLU A 126 7.89 -6.48 -3.09
N GLU A 127 7.33 -6.28 -1.89
CA GLU A 127 5.92 -5.89 -1.74
C GLU A 127 5.63 -4.51 -2.34
N TYR A 128 6.53 -3.55 -2.18
CA TYR A 128 6.37 -2.20 -2.75
C TYR A 128 6.43 -2.24 -4.28
N LEU A 129 7.37 -2.99 -4.86
CA LEU A 129 7.44 -3.16 -6.31
C LEU A 129 6.20 -3.88 -6.85
N ARG A 130 5.73 -4.93 -6.14
CA ARG A 130 4.53 -5.68 -6.54
C ARG A 130 3.28 -4.82 -6.45
N GLY A 131 3.12 -4.07 -5.37
CA GLY A 131 2.04 -3.10 -5.20
C GLY A 131 2.06 -2.06 -6.32
N PHE A 132 3.21 -1.42 -6.55
CA PHE A 132 3.37 -0.44 -7.62
C PHE A 132 2.94 -1.00 -8.98
N LEU A 133 3.44 -2.17 -9.37
CA LEU A 133 3.07 -2.82 -10.63
C LEU A 133 1.58 -3.16 -10.70
N ALA A 134 0.98 -3.69 -9.62
CA ALA A 134 -0.44 -4.00 -9.57
C ALA A 134 -1.32 -2.76 -9.73
N LEU A 135 -0.95 -1.65 -9.08
CA LEU A 135 -1.64 -0.36 -9.22
C LEU A 135 -1.54 0.18 -10.65
N ARG A 136 -0.37 0.05 -11.31
CA ARG A 136 -0.21 0.42 -12.72
C ARG A 136 -1.09 -0.41 -13.65
N VAL A 137 -1.23 -1.71 -13.38
CA VAL A 137 -2.14 -2.59 -14.13
C VAL A 137 -3.59 -2.16 -13.94
N LEU A 138 -4.02 -1.93 -12.69
CA LEU A 138 -5.39 -1.47 -12.41
C LEU A 138 -5.70 -0.13 -13.08
N LYS A 139 -4.77 0.82 -13.02
CA LYS A 139 -4.88 2.09 -13.74
C LYS A 139 -5.07 1.86 -15.24
N ALA A 140 -4.24 1.02 -15.86
CA ALA A 140 -4.33 0.73 -17.28
C ALA A 140 -5.65 0.05 -17.69
N LEU A 141 -6.29 -0.69 -16.77
CA LEU A 141 -7.53 -1.41 -17.03
C LEU A 141 -8.80 -0.55 -16.81
N PHE A 142 -8.76 0.38 -15.85
CA PHE A 142 -9.98 1.02 -15.33
C PHE A 142 -9.95 2.54 -15.31
N ALA A 143 -8.79 3.18 -15.47
CA ALA A 143 -8.72 4.62 -15.41
C ALA A 143 -9.32 5.27 -16.66
N GLU A 144 -10.08 6.34 -16.46
CA GLU A 144 -10.64 7.14 -17.54
C GLU A 144 -9.59 8.06 -18.18
N SER A 145 -9.91 8.57 -19.36
CA SER A 145 -9.12 9.63 -19.99
C SER A 145 -9.04 10.84 -19.06
N GLY A 146 -7.83 11.34 -18.85
CA GLY A 146 -7.58 12.46 -17.93
C GLY A 146 -7.36 12.06 -16.47
N ALA A 147 -7.40 10.77 -16.12
CA ALA A 147 -7.03 10.31 -14.78
C ALA A 147 -5.57 10.66 -14.44
N GLY A 148 -5.35 11.03 -13.18
CA GLY A 148 -4.05 11.44 -12.65
C GLY A 148 -3.10 10.28 -12.44
N ASP A 149 -1.93 10.55 -11.86
CA ASP A 149 -1.05 9.48 -11.34
C ASP A 149 -1.15 9.33 -9.82
N PHE A 150 -0.53 8.26 -9.32
CA PHE A 150 -0.35 8.03 -7.90
C PHE A 150 1.12 8.16 -7.50
N LEU A 151 1.35 8.40 -6.21
CA LEU A 151 2.66 8.65 -5.63
C LEU A 151 2.92 7.67 -4.49
N PHE A 152 4.07 7.02 -4.52
CA PHE A 152 4.63 6.32 -3.37
C PHE A 152 5.66 7.25 -2.72
N ASN A 153 5.35 7.72 -1.52
CA ASN A 153 6.27 8.45 -0.65
C ASN A 153 6.89 7.45 0.33
N MET A 154 8.20 7.49 0.53
CA MET A 154 8.86 6.55 1.44
C MET A 154 9.91 7.23 2.29
N SER A 155 9.99 6.79 3.55
CA SER A 155 11.10 7.12 4.45
C SER A 155 12.08 5.95 4.49
N VAL A 156 13.37 6.27 4.31
CA VAL A 156 14.47 5.30 4.29
C VAL A 156 15.46 5.66 5.38
N GLY A 157 15.70 4.72 6.30
CA GLY A 157 16.69 4.83 7.36
C GLY A 157 16.31 5.83 8.46
N TYR A 158 16.84 5.60 9.66
CA TYR A 158 16.75 6.54 10.78
C TYR A 158 18.06 7.31 11.00
N THR A 159 19.12 6.94 10.29
CA THR A 159 20.45 7.53 10.39
C THR A 159 21.09 7.67 9.02
N LEU A 160 21.93 8.69 8.85
CA LEU A 160 22.70 8.90 7.62
C LEU A 160 23.60 7.70 7.28
N ASP A 161 24.21 7.10 8.30
CA ASP A 161 25.07 5.92 8.13
C ASP A 161 24.29 4.71 7.63
N GLY A 162 23.05 4.53 8.10
CA GLY A 162 22.16 3.50 7.59
C GLY A 162 21.79 3.71 6.13
N ILE A 163 21.52 4.96 5.73
CA ILE A 163 21.18 5.31 4.34
C ILE A 163 22.37 5.13 3.40
N LYS A 164 23.59 5.45 3.86
CA LYS A 164 24.82 5.29 3.09
C LYS A 164 25.33 3.85 3.05
N SER A 165 24.69 2.94 3.80
CA SER A 165 25.10 1.55 3.86
C SER A 165 24.83 0.84 2.52
N PRO A 166 25.59 -0.21 2.17
CA PRO A 166 25.30 -1.03 0.98
C PRO A 166 23.97 -1.82 1.06
N LYS A 167 23.38 -1.91 2.25
CA LYS A 167 22.15 -2.62 2.55
C LYS A 167 20.97 -1.65 2.46
#